data_AF-A0A0M0C2A3-F1
#
_entry.id   AF-A0A0M0C2A3-F1
#
_cell.length_a   1.000
_cell.length_b   1.000
_cell.length_c   1.000
_cell.angle_alpha   90.00
_cell.angle_beta   90.00
_cell.angle_gamma   90.00
#
_symmetry.space_group_name_H-M   'P 1'
#
loop_
_entity.id
_entity.type
_entity.pdbx_description
1 polymer ?
#
loop_
_entity_poly.entity_id
_entity_poly.type
_entity_poly.pdbx_seq_one_letter_code
_entity_poly.pdbx_strand_id
1 'polypeptide(L)'
;MQLEKIIINWDLQSTKEKECYIQDLSLEVTNIIQESFASIFALPNCNNIFYYLEKNHGITKQNLNENIEKFVTVIEELFGPAIKLVEIKIIEQIHKKIKNFDHTPKKNDLFLRDYLVDLFSHL
;
A
#
# COMPACT_ATOMS: atom_id res chain seq x y z
N MET A 1 26.33 33.64 -2.29
CA MET A 1 27.24 32.48 -2.25
C MET A 1 27.13 31.58 -1.02
N GLN A 2 27.20 32.04 0.24
CA GLN A 2 27.00 31.13 1.40
C GLN A 2 25.51 30.83 1.71
N LEU A 3 24.62 31.81 1.56
CA LEU A 3 23.19 31.65 1.82
C LEU A 3 22.51 30.69 0.82
N GLU A 4 22.88 30.73 -0.45
CA GLU A 4 22.34 29.83 -1.48
C GLU A 4 22.69 28.36 -1.20
N LYS A 5 23.91 28.08 -0.70
CA LYS A 5 24.31 26.72 -0.31
C LYS A 5 23.53 26.20 0.90
N ILE A 6 23.18 27.09 1.84
CA ILE A 6 22.38 26.73 3.02
C ILE A 6 20.95 26.40 2.61
N ILE A 7 20.34 27.24 1.76
CA ILE A 7 18.97 27.02 1.25
C ILE A 7 18.90 25.68 0.49
N ILE A 8 19.83 25.45 -0.44
CA ILE A 8 19.88 24.18 -1.20
C ILE A 8 20.04 22.97 -0.27
N ASN A 9 20.89 23.07 0.77
CA ASN A 9 21.09 21.96 1.69
C ASN A 9 19.84 21.67 2.55
N TRP A 10 19.13 22.72 2.99
CA TRP A 10 17.86 22.57 3.71
C TRP A 10 16.76 21.96 2.85
N ASP A 11 16.64 22.40 1.59
CA ASP A 11 15.66 21.84 0.65
C ASP A 11 15.96 20.37 0.34
N LEU A 12 17.24 20.01 0.18
CA LEU A 12 17.67 18.61 -0.03
C LEU A 12 17.39 17.73 1.19
N GLN A 13 17.67 18.22 2.41
CA GLN A 13 17.37 17.49 3.64
C GLN A 13 15.87 17.29 3.82
N SER A 14 15.06 18.34 3.61
CA SER A 14 13.59 18.25 3.71
C SER A 14 12.99 17.29 2.68
N THR A 15 13.52 17.29 1.45
CA THR A 15 13.07 16.36 0.40
C THR A 15 13.41 14.92 0.77
N LYS A 16 14.63 14.67 1.24
CA LYS A 16 15.08 13.34 1.66
C LYS A 16 14.31 12.80 2.87
N GLU A 17 14.00 13.66 3.84
CA GLU A 17 13.20 13.29 5.01
C GLU A 17 11.77 12.92 4.63
N LYS A 18 11.15 13.66 3.70
CA LYS A 18 9.82 13.33 3.15
C LYS A 18 9.84 12.03 2.36
N GLU A 19 10.83 11.83 1.49
CA GLU A 19 10.99 10.58 0.74
C GLU A 19 11.17 9.37 1.67
N CYS A 20 11.96 9.50 2.74
CA CYS A 20 12.13 8.46 3.75
C CYS A 20 10.81 8.14 4.46
N TYR A 21 10.08 9.17 4.90
CA TYR A 21 8.79 9.01 5.56
C TYR A 21 7.74 8.33 4.67
N ILE A 22 7.68 8.69 3.38
CA ILE A 22 6.80 8.08 2.40
C ILE A 22 7.17 6.60 2.16
N GLN A 23 8.46 6.30 2.08
CA GLN A 23 8.95 4.92 1.95
C GLN A 23 8.58 4.07 3.17
N ASP A 24 8.70 4.63 4.37
CA ASP A 24 8.34 3.95 5.63
C ASP A 24 6.84 3.64 5.71
N LEU A 25 5.98 4.59 5.31
CA LEU A 25 4.52 4.41 5.27
C LEU A 25 4.08 3.45 4.17
N SER A 26 4.71 3.49 2.99
CA SER A 26 4.46 2.53 1.92
C SER A 26 4.79 1.09 2.38
N LEU A 27 5.91 0.93 3.07
CA LEU A 27 6.29 -0.34 3.68
C LEU A 27 5.27 -0.79 4.74
N GLU A 28 4.78 0.13 5.58
CA GLU A 28 3.73 -0.15 6.56
C GLU A 28 2.46 -0.68 5.88
N VAL A 29 1.94 -0.01 4.85
CA VAL A 29 0.76 -0.46 4.07
C VAL A 29 0.96 -1.89 3.57
N THR A 30 2.13 -2.20 2.98
CA THR A 30 2.40 -3.54 2.43
C THR A 30 2.48 -4.61 3.51
N ASN A 31 3.00 -4.28 4.70
CA ASN A 31 3.01 -5.20 5.84
C ASN A 31 1.60 -5.48 6.33
N ILE A 32 0.73 -4.46 6.41
CA ILE A 32 -0.67 -4.63 6.79
C ILE A 32 -1.40 -5.53 5.80
N ILE A 33 -1.16 -5.36 4.49
CA ILE A 33 -1.72 -6.23 3.45
C ILE A 33 -1.24 -7.68 3.68
N GLN A 34 0.05 -7.90 3.86
CA GLN A 34 0.60 -9.24 4.12
C GLN A 34 -0.01 -9.91 5.36
N GLU A 35 -0.17 -9.16 6.45
CA GLU A 35 -0.82 -9.64 7.67
C GLU A 35 -2.30 -9.95 7.45
N SER A 36 -3.00 -9.15 6.65
CA SER A 36 -4.40 -9.39 6.28
C SER A 36 -4.55 -10.72 5.57
N PHE A 37 -3.66 -11.02 4.62
CA PHE A 37 -3.60 -12.33 3.96
C PHE A 37 -3.35 -13.47 4.97
N ALA A 38 -2.33 -13.34 5.82
CA ALA A 38 -2.03 -14.36 6.82
C ALA A 38 -3.22 -14.63 7.77
N SER A 39 -3.93 -13.56 8.18
CA SER A 39 -5.11 -13.64 9.04
C SER A 39 -6.31 -14.28 8.35
N ILE A 40 -6.59 -13.95 7.09
CA ILE A 40 -7.74 -14.48 6.36
C ILE A 40 -7.60 -15.98 6.13
N PHE A 41 -6.39 -16.44 5.78
CA PHE A 41 -6.15 -17.84 5.45
C PHE A 41 -5.76 -18.71 6.64
N ALA A 42 -5.62 -18.13 7.84
CA ALA A 42 -5.13 -18.81 9.05
C ALA A 42 -3.80 -19.56 8.80
N LEU A 43 -2.98 -19.05 7.89
CA LEU A 43 -1.72 -19.63 7.49
C LEU A 43 -0.60 -18.74 8.05
N PRO A 44 0.04 -19.11 9.17
CA PRO A 44 1.14 -18.32 9.74
C PRO A 44 2.34 -18.23 8.80
N ASN A 45 2.43 -19.18 7.84
CA ASN A 45 3.39 -19.23 6.76
C ASN A 45 2.68 -19.24 5.40
N CYS A 46 1.61 -18.46 5.21
CA CYS A 46 1.10 -18.23 3.87
C CYS A 46 2.29 -17.71 3.05
N ASN A 47 2.87 -18.56 2.19
CA ASN A 47 4.03 -18.27 1.37
C ASN A 47 3.84 -16.86 0.84
N ASN A 48 4.70 -15.95 1.31
CA ASN A 48 4.46 -14.52 1.36
C ASN A 48 3.73 -14.07 0.09
N ILE A 49 2.50 -13.55 0.19
CA ILE A 49 1.76 -13.09 -1.00
C ILE A 49 2.64 -12.16 -1.85
N PHE A 50 3.50 -11.35 -1.22
CA PHE A 50 4.50 -10.54 -1.91
C PHE A 50 5.61 -11.35 -2.57
N TYR A 51 5.99 -12.52 -2.05
CA TYR A 51 6.87 -13.44 -2.77
C TYR A 51 6.20 -13.98 -4.05
N TYR A 52 4.92 -14.39 -3.99
CA TYR A 52 4.18 -14.81 -5.19
C TYR A 52 4.07 -13.66 -6.20
N LEU A 53 3.67 -12.47 -5.73
CA LEU A 53 3.53 -11.26 -6.52
C LEU A 53 4.85 -10.82 -7.15
N GLU A 54 5.96 -10.89 -6.41
CA GLU A 54 7.28 -10.53 -6.90
C GLU A 54 7.74 -11.51 -7.98
N LYS A 55 7.64 -12.83 -7.72
CA LYS A 55 8.14 -13.86 -8.64
C LYS A 55 7.33 -13.98 -9.93
N ASN A 56 6.02 -13.80 -9.87
CA ASN A 56 5.15 -14.03 -11.02
C ASN A 56 4.72 -12.74 -11.71
N HIS A 57 4.72 -11.61 -10.99
CA HIS A 57 4.18 -10.34 -11.49
C HIS A 57 5.11 -9.15 -11.31
N GLY A 58 6.29 -9.31 -10.70
CA GLY A 58 7.25 -8.21 -10.49
C GLY A 58 6.77 -7.13 -9.52
N ILE A 59 5.73 -7.41 -8.72
CA ILE A 59 5.20 -6.49 -7.71
C ILE A 59 5.92 -6.77 -6.41
N THR A 60 6.68 -5.79 -5.93
CA THR A 60 7.40 -5.80 -4.66
C THR A 60 6.63 -4.99 -3.63
N LYS A 61 7.08 -5.05 -2.37
CA LYS A 61 6.55 -4.15 -1.33
C LYS A 61 6.84 -2.68 -1.66
N GLN A 62 8.02 -2.40 -2.20
CA GLN A 62 8.50 -1.05 -2.45
C GLN A 62 7.78 -0.37 -3.62
N ASN A 63 7.31 -1.14 -4.61
CA ASN A 63 6.68 -0.60 -5.83
C ASN A 63 5.16 -0.78 -5.88
N LEU A 64 4.52 -1.13 -4.76
CA LEU A 64 3.08 -1.40 -4.73
C LEU A 64 2.26 -0.18 -5.17
N ASN A 65 2.66 1.02 -4.75
CA ASN A 65 2.02 2.29 -5.11
C ASN A 65 1.96 2.52 -6.65
N GLU A 66 3.01 2.13 -7.36
CA GLU A 66 3.10 2.22 -8.83
C GLU A 66 2.33 1.09 -9.53
N ASN A 67 1.99 0.03 -8.80
CA ASN A 67 1.43 -1.21 -9.35
C ASN A 67 0.05 -1.59 -8.77
N ILE A 68 -0.68 -0.62 -8.19
CA ILE A 68 -1.98 -0.86 -7.52
C ILE A 68 -2.94 -1.63 -8.45
N GLU A 69 -3.05 -1.24 -9.71
CA GLU A 69 -3.93 -1.89 -10.68
C GLU A 69 -3.58 -3.33 -10.95
N LYS A 70 -2.29 -3.56 -11.16
CA LYS A 70 -1.78 -4.89 -11.41
C LYS A 70 -1.98 -5.77 -10.18
N PHE A 71 -1.76 -5.22 -9.00
CA PHE A 71 -1.98 -5.91 -7.74
C PHE A 71 -3.45 -6.33 -7.57
N VAL A 72 -4.41 -5.41 -7.71
CA VAL A 72 -5.84 -5.70 -7.55
C VAL A 72 -6.31 -6.73 -8.59
N THR A 73 -5.84 -6.60 -9.83
CA THR A 73 -6.15 -7.58 -10.90
C THR A 73 -5.66 -8.98 -10.53
N VAL A 74 -4.40 -9.11 -10.08
CA VAL A 74 -3.81 -10.42 -9.74
C VAL A 74 -4.54 -11.07 -8.56
N ILE A 75 -4.88 -10.31 -7.51
CA ILE A 75 -5.62 -10.89 -6.40
C ILE A 75 -7.06 -11.25 -6.80
N GLU A 76 -7.71 -10.48 -7.68
CA GLU A 76 -9.01 -10.85 -8.23
C GLU A 76 -8.95 -12.16 -9.03
N GLU A 77 -7.90 -12.36 -9.83
CA GLU A 77 -7.66 -13.63 -10.52
C GLU A 77 -7.43 -14.80 -9.54
N LEU A 78 -6.72 -14.57 -8.42
CA LEU A 78 -6.44 -15.59 -7.41
C LEU A 78 -7.68 -16.01 -6.61
N PHE A 79 -8.52 -15.04 -6.23
CA PHE A 79 -9.65 -15.28 -5.32
C PHE A 79 -11.00 -15.34 -6.02
N GLY A 80 -11.06 -14.95 -7.29
CA GLY A 80 -12.28 -14.91 -8.10
C GLY A 80 -13.40 -14.15 -7.38
N PRO A 81 -14.65 -14.66 -7.40
CA PRO A 81 -15.79 -13.99 -6.76
C PRO A 81 -15.63 -13.70 -5.26
N ALA A 82 -14.77 -14.44 -4.55
CA ALA A 82 -14.54 -14.23 -3.12
C ALA A 82 -13.66 -13.01 -2.82
N ILE A 83 -13.05 -12.39 -3.84
CA ILE A 83 -12.13 -11.26 -3.69
C ILE A 83 -12.74 -10.11 -2.88
N LYS A 84 -14.03 -9.82 -3.03
CA LYS A 84 -14.69 -8.70 -2.34
C LYS A 84 -14.57 -8.79 -0.82
N LEU A 85 -14.62 -10.00 -0.26
CA LEU A 85 -14.44 -10.20 1.18
C LEU A 85 -12.99 -9.95 1.61
N VAL A 86 -12.03 -10.33 0.77
CA VAL A 86 -10.59 -10.10 0.98
C VAL A 86 -10.29 -8.60 0.92
N GLU A 87 -10.79 -7.91 -0.11
CA GLU A 87 -10.65 -6.45 -0.27
C GLU A 87 -11.17 -5.70 0.96
N ILE A 88 -12.39 -6.01 1.41
CA ILE A 88 -12.99 -5.38 2.60
C ILE A 88 -12.11 -5.61 3.83
N LYS A 89 -11.57 -6.82 4.03
CA LYS A 89 -10.69 -7.12 5.16
C LYS A 89 -9.37 -6.37 5.10
N ILE A 90 -8.77 -6.26 3.92
CA ILE A 90 -7.55 -5.45 3.74
C ILE A 90 -7.83 -3.99 4.09
N ILE A 91 -8.90 -3.40 3.54
CA ILE A 91 -9.28 -2.01 3.82
C ILE A 91 -9.52 -1.79 5.31
N GLU A 92 -10.27 -2.68 5.94
CA GLU A 92 -10.56 -2.64 7.38
C GLU A 92 -9.27 -2.64 8.22
N GLN A 93 -8.29 -3.47 7.87
CA GLN A 93 -7.02 -3.54 8.60
C GLN A 93 -6.15 -2.31 8.38
N ILE A 94 -6.11 -1.77 7.15
CA ILE A 94 -5.39 -0.54 6.86
C ILE A 94 -6.00 0.63 7.65
N HIS A 95 -7.31 0.81 7.57
CA HIS A 95 -8.01 1.90 8.26
C HIS A 95 -7.89 1.81 9.80
N LYS A 96 -7.78 0.60 10.35
CA LYS A 96 -7.54 0.40 11.79
C LYS A 96 -6.16 0.90 12.23
N LYS A 97 -5.13 0.71 11.39
CA LYS A 97 -3.73 0.94 11.76
C LYS A 97 -3.22 2.32 11.32
N ILE A 98 -3.53 2.73 10.10
CA ILE A 98 -3.15 4.04 9.57
C ILE A 98 -4.14 5.08 10.10
N LYS A 99 -3.64 5.98 10.94
CA LYS A 99 -4.44 7.07 11.52
C LYS A 99 -4.45 8.28 10.60
N ASN A 100 -5.46 9.14 10.76
CA ASN A 100 -5.61 10.42 10.04
C ASN A 100 -5.83 10.30 8.53
N PHE A 101 -6.27 9.14 8.05
CA PHE A 101 -6.68 8.94 6.66
C PHE A 101 -8.15 8.55 6.60
N ASP A 102 -8.93 9.29 5.82
CA ASP A 102 -10.33 9.01 5.52
C ASP A 102 -10.51 8.85 4.00
N HIS A 103 -11.20 7.79 3.59
CA HIS A 103 -11.60 7.56 2.21
C HIS A 103 -13.12 7.69 2.09
N THR A 104 -13.59 8.50 1.13
CA THR A 104 -15.02 8.64 0.82
C THR A 104 -15.30 7.96 -0.53
N PRO A 105 -16.02 6.81 -0.55
CA PRO A 105 -16.33 6.11 -1.79
C PRO A 105 -17.18 6.95 -2.75
N LYS A 106 -16.87 6.93 -4.05
CA LYS A 106 -17.55 7.76 -5.06
C LYS A 106 -18.98 7.30 -5.40
N LYS A 107 -19.32 6.02 -5.16
CA LYS A 107 -20.59 5.40 -5.63
C LYS A 107 -21.23 4.43 -4.63
N ASN A 108 -21.02 4.61 -3.32
CA ASN A 108 -21.35 3.64 -2.26
C ASN A 108 -20.67 2.27 -2.35
N ASP A 109 -19.93 1.99 -3.43
CA ASP A 109 -19.10 0.80 -3.55
C ASP A 109 -17.68 1.08 -3.07
N LEU A 110 -17.21 0.27 -2.13
CA LEU A 110 -15.87 0.33 -1.57
C LEU A 110 -14.94 -0.61 -2.37
N PHE A 111 -14.03 -0.03 -3.15
CA PHE A 111 -13.04 -0.75 -3.95
C PHE A 111 -11.65 -0.61 -3.34
N LEU A 112 -10.91 -1.72 -3.20
CA LEU A 112 -9.54 -1.68 -2.67
C LEU A 112 -8.62 -0.83 -3.54
N ARG A 113 -8.79 -0.93 -4.86
CA ARG A 113 -8.13 -0.08 -5.84
C ARG A 113 -8.21 1.40 -5.48
N ASP A 114 -9.44 1.92 -5.42
CA ASP A 114 -9.69 3.35 -5.21
C ASP A 114 -9.22 3.79 -3.82
N TYR A 115 -9.42 2.92 -2.82
CA TYR A 115 -8.91 3.14 -1.47
C TYR A 115 -7.38 3.27 -1.43
N LEU A 116 -6.65 2.37 -2.09
CA LEU A 116 -5.19 2.41 -2.15
C LEU A 116 -4.68 3.61 -2.96
N VAL A 117 -5.34 3.97 -4.06
CA VAL A 117 -4.99 5.17 -4.85
C VAL A 117 -5.12 6.42 -4.00
N ASP A 118 -6.24 6.59 -3.29
CA ASP A 118 -6.45 7.75 -2.43
C ASP A 118 -5.46 7.75 -1.25
N LEU A 119 -5.19 6.58 -0.66
CA LEU A 119 -4.22 6.42 0.42
C LEU A 119 -2.81 6.80 -0.02
N PHE A 120 -2.30 6.21 -1.10
CA PHE A 120 -0.94 6.50 -1.58
C PHE A 120 -0.80 7.91 -2.15
N SER A 121 -1.90 8.56 -2.55
CA SER A 121 -1.89 9.99 -2.92
C SER A 121 -1.89 10.92 -1.71
N HIS A 122 -2.29 10.41 -0.53
CA HIS A 122 -2.28 11.13 0.74
C HIS A 122 -0.92 11.07 1.46
N LEU A 123 -0.12 10.04 1.17
CA LEU A 123 1.24 9.83 1.69
C LEU A 123 2.26 10.67 0.91
#